data_AF-A0A8C0VDG0-F1
#
_entry.id   AF-A0A8C0VDG0-F1
#
_cell.length_a   1.000
_cell.length_b   1.000
_cell.length_c   1.000
_cell.angle_alpha   90.00
_cell.angle_beta   90.00
_cell.angle_gamma   90.00
#
_symmetry.space_group_name_H-M   'P 1'
#
loop_
_entity.id
_entity.type
_entity.pdbx_description
1 polymer ?
#
loop_
_entity_poly.entity_id
_entity_poly.type
_entity_poly.pdbx_seq_one_letter_code
_entity_poly.pdbx_strand_id
1 'polypeptide(L)'
;LKPNKNYIIYCQSCGDIVVKDRKFLRVLPLPSENWSDLVEEWCCHPDPFARSTLHPQHGDCFVGDNFFLLNSGDESHLPASPGCCSDAGHHVSHSGSNLKSKENTRVICKRCKTMLGETVSSDTIKYYVTEVIIQPAEGSFSPIPRSQFVQNMVAQCLLELSSAKSTFRFTIKGDNGKTYMLIWLLNSDTLLVESLGNSSSHSDFTLFGDILTPTSGPAGTWNAVKVLYQPCIQCRNKELADAWENDMGVHPLKFPSETCLELLLVLGLSTASLPPSLRYMNSFQLTAE
;
A
#
# COMPACT_ATOMS: atom_id res chain seq x y z
N LEU A 1 13.02 6.26 7.58
CA LEU A 1 13.91 7.15 6.78
C LEU A 1 14.65 8.11 7.72
N LYS A 2 15.93 8.43 7.46
CA LYS A 2 16.71 9.39 8.26
C LYS A 2 16.85 10.73 7.53
N PRO A 3 16.70 11.88 8.22
CA PRO A 3 16.88 13.20 7.63
C PRO A 3 18.34 13.44 7.24
N ASN A 4 18.55 14.45 6.40
CA ASN A 4 19.85 14.89 5.87
C ASN A 4 20.65 13.83 5.10
N LYS A 5 19.97 12.80 4.60
CA LYS A 5 20.52 11.80 3.68
C LYS A 5 19.88 11.92 2.30
N ASN A 6 20.63 11.52 1.28
CA ASN A 6 20.13 11.40 -0.09
C ASN A 6 19.53 10.01 -0.29
N TYR A 7 18.38 9.97 -0.94
CA TYR A 7 17.66 8.75 -1.27
C TYR A 7 17.35 8.69 -2.76
N ILE A 8 17.29 7.48 -3.27
CA ILE A 8 16.76 7.16 -4.59
C ILE A 8 15.47 6.39 -4.38
N ILE A 9 14.45 6.76 -5.14
CA ILE A 9 13.14 6.10 -5.14
C ILE A 9 13.03 5.28 -6.41
N TYR A 10 12.81 3.98 -6.26
CA TYR A 10 12.70 3.03 -7.35
C TYR A 10 11.26 2.55 -7.50
N CYS A 11 10.83 2.29 -8.73
CA CYS A 11 9.61 1.55 -9.00
C CYS A 11 9.84 0.11 -8.57
N GLN A 12 9.00 -0.41 -7.68
CA GLN A 12 9.19 -1.76 -7.16
C GLN A 12 9.00 -2.82 -8.26
N SER A 13 8.12 -2.60 -9.23
CA SER A 13 7.82 -3.57 -10.29
C SER A 13 8.93 -3.75 -11.32
N CYS A 14 9.71 -2.72 -11.65
CA CYS A 14 10.71 -2.80 -12.73
C CYS A 14 12.10 -2.25 -12.37
N GLY A 15 12.28 -1.72 -11.16
CA GLY A 15 13.55 -1.15 -10.68
C GLY A 15 13.93 0.18 -11.33
N ASP A 16 13.06 0.80 -12.14
CA ASP A 16 13.33 2.11 -12.75
C ASP A 16 13.40 3.21 -11.68
N ILE A 17 14.28 4.20 -11.88
CA ILE A 17 14.42 5.31 -10.94
C ILE A 17 13.24 6.28 -11.14
N VAL A 18 12.42 6.41 -10.10
CA VAL A 18 11.25 7.31 -10.07
C VAL A 18 11.65 8.70 -9.62
N VAL A 19 12.50 8.79 -8.58
CA VAL A 19 13.07 10.05 -8.09
C VAL A 19 14.54 9.83 -7.79
N LYS A 20 15.40 10.68 -8.33
CA LYS A 20 16.86 10.57 -8.20
C LYS A 20 17.40 11.54 -7.14
N ASP A 21 18.36 11.08 -6.34
CA ASP A 21 19.18 11.88 -5.40
C ASP A 21 18.41 12.89 -4.54
N ARG A 22 17.24 12.48 -4.03
CA ARG A 22 16.37 13.33 -3.21
C ARG A 22 16.92 13.42 -1.80
N LYS A 23 17.27 14.64 -1.36
CA LYS A 23 17.61 14.92 0.04
C LYS A 23 16.36 15.21 0.86
N PHE A 24 16.10 14.40 1.89
CA PHE A 24 15.05 14.72 2.87
C PHE A 24 15.64 15.54 4.01
N LEU A 25 15.27 16.82 4.10
CA LEU A 25 15.63 17.70 5.22
C LEU A 25 14.86 17.31 6.48
N ARG A 26 13.58 16.99 6.33
CA ARG A 26 12.71 16.49 7.41
C ARG A 26 11.94 15.28 6.94
N VAL A 27 11.79 14.32 7.84
CA VAL A 27 10.88 13.17 7.69
C VAL A 27 9.90 13.26 8.83
N LEU A 28 8.63 13.52 8.54
CA LEU A 28 7.61 13.79 9.56
C LEU A 28 6.45 12.79 9.40
N PRO A 29 6.02 12.10 10.46
CA PRO A 29 4.80 11.30 10.41
C PRO A 29 3.60 12.23 10.26
N LEU A 30 2.64 11.85 9.40
CA LEU A 30 1.34 12.51 9.34
C LEU A 30 0.49 12.07 10.53
N PRO A 31 -0.39 12.95 11.03
CA PRO A 31 -1.48 12.50 11.87
C PRO A 31 -2.30 11.44 11.14
N SER A 32 -2.85 10.47 11.87
CA SER A 32 -3.72 9.44 11.31
C SER A 32 -4.87 10.06 10.50
N GLU A 33 -5.32 9.41 9.41
CA GLU A 33 -6.41 9.95 8.56
C GLU A 33 -7.67 10.33 9.35
N ASN A 34 -7.94 9.69 10.50
CA ASN A 34 -9.12 9.94 11.35
C ASN A 34 -8.90 11.03 12.42
N TRP A 35 -7.85 11.85 12.33
CA TRP A 35 -7.55 12.85 13.35
C TRP A 35 -8.68 13.88 13.52
N SER A 36 -9.25 14.34 12.41
CA SER A 36 -10.36 15.30 12.46
C SER A 36 -11.60 14.71 13.13
N ASP A 37 -11.94 13.45 12.84
CA ASP A 37 -13.06 12.74 13.49
C ASP A 37 -12.84 12.62 15.01
N LEU A 38 -11.60 12.30 15.43
CA LEU A 38 -11.24 12.25 16.85
C LEU A 38 -11.33 13.63 17.52
N VAL A 39 -10.96 14.71 16.84
CA VAL A 39 -11.05 16.05 17.42
C VAL A 39 -12.49 16.48 17.60
N GLU A 40 -13.34 16.21 16.60
CA GLU A 40 -14.76 16.56 16.67
C GLU A 40 -15.47 15.86 17.83
N GLU A 41 -15.06 14.64 18.17
CA GLU A 41 -15.69 13.87 19.27
C GLU A 41 -15.07 14.17 20.65
N TRP A 42 -13.76 14.43 20.73
CA TRP A 42 -13.04 14.46 22.02
C TRP A 42 -12.57 15.84 22.46
N CYS A 43 -12.52 16.83 21.58
CA CYS A 43 -11.98 18.16 21.91
C CYS A 43 -13.07 19.21 22.07
N CYS A 44 -12.91 20.09 23.07
CA CYS A 44 -13.82 21.21 23.34
C CYS A 44 -13.70 22.36 22.32
N HIS A 45 -12.84 22.24 21.31
CA HIS A 45 -12.63 23.24 20.27
C HIS A 45 -12.54 22.56 18.90
N PRO A 46 -12.90 23.27 17.82
CA PRO A 46 -12.77 22.75 16.46
C PRO A 46 -11.33 22.32 16.16
N ASP A 47 -11.18 21.41 15.20
CA ASP A 47 -9.88 20.97 14.71
C ASP A 47 -9.05 22.18 14.23
N PRO A 48 -7.93 22.49 14.91
CA PRO A 48 -7.08 23.62 14.53
C PRO A 48 -6.46 23.45 13.13
N PHE A 49 -6.49 22.23 12.58
CA PHE A 49 -5.98 21.88 11.27
C PHE A 49 -7.09 21.71 10.20
N ALA A 50 -8.38 21.87 10.54
CA ALA A 50 -9.51 21.66 9.63
C ALA A 50 -9.44 22.47 8.31
N ARG A 51 -8.69 23.57 8.31
CA ARG A 51 -8.51 24.45 7.14
C ARG A 51 -7.09 24.42 6.54
N SER A 52 -6.20 23.61 7.11
CA SER A 52 -4.79 23.56 6.76
C SER A 52 -4.49 22.26 6.02
N THR A 53 -4.35 22.32 4.71
CA THR A 53 -3.84 21.17 3.94
C THR A 53 -2.36 20.98 4.25
N LEU A 54 -2.01 19.84 4.87
CA LEU A 54 -0.62 19.50 5.19
C LEU A 54 0.12 19.03 3.93
N HIS A 55 0.67 19.97 3.18
CA HIS A 55 1.52 19.69 2.03
C HIS A 55 3.02 19.73 2.42
N PRO A 56 3.83 18.77 1.95
CA PRO A 56 5.26 18.79 2.16
C PRO A 56 5.89 19.99 1.44
N GLN A 57 6.79 20.70 2.11
CA GLN A 57 7.65 21.69 1.45
C GLN A 57 8.76 20.98 0.67
N HIS A 58 9.52 21.75 -0.11
CA HIS A 58 10.70 21.23 -0.76
C HIS A 58 11.69 20.62 0.26
N GLY A 59 12.06 19.36 0.07
CA GLY A 59 12.92 18.62 0.99
C GLY A 59 12.19 17.96 2.17
N ASP A 60 10.88 18.14 2.34
CA ASP A 60 10.10 17.37 3.30
C ASP A 60 9.68 16.01 2.72
N CYS A 61 9.62 15.01 3.59
CA CYS A 61 8.96 13.74 3.35
C CYS A 61 7.95 13.50 4.46
N PHE A 62 6.67 13.50 4.13
CA PHE A 62 5.63 13.15 5.09
C PHE A 62 5.30 11.66 4.96
N VAL A 63 5.20 10.97 6.09
CA VAL A 63 4.97 9.51 6.15
C VAL A 63 3.57 9.27 6.69
N GLY A 64 2.69 8.72 5.85
CA GLY A 64 1.39 8.22 6.28
C GLY A 64 1.45 6.73 6.63
N ASP A 65 0.30 6.16 7.00
CA ASP A 65 0.18 4.75 7.42
C ASP A 65 0.67 3.76 6.34
N ASN A 66 0.48 4.08 5.06
CA ASN A 66 0.84 3.23 3.93
C ASN A 66 1.23 4.01 2.67
N PHE A 67 1.65 5.27 2.84
CA PHE A 67 2.09 6.13 1.74
C PHE A 67 3.12 7.16 2.20
N PHE A 68 3.80 7.77 1.23
CA PHE A 68 4.66 8.94 1.45
C PHE A 68 4.10 10.12 0.66
N LEU A 69 4.10 11.33 1.25
CA LEU A 69 3.90 12.56 0.49
C LEU A 69 5.23 13.26 0.28
N LEU A 70 5.50 13.57 -0.98
CA LEU A 70 6.67 14.30 -1.41
C LEU A 70 6.24 15.51 -2.21
N ASN A 71 6.94 16.62 -2.04
CA ASN A 71 6.82 17.73 -2.95
C ASN A 71 7.39 17.33 -4.32
N SER A 72 6.66 17.53 -5.42
CA SER A 72 7.09 17.16 -6.77
C SER A 72 8.36 17.88 -7.21
N GLY A 73 8.71 19.00 -6.58
CA GLY A 73 9.74 19.92 -7.08
C GLY A 73 9.39 20.46 -8.47
N ASP A 74 10.36 21.10 -9.12
CA ASP A 74 10.28 21.50 -10.54
C ASP A 74 10.34 20.28 -11.51
N GLU A 75 10.23 19.05 -11.00
CA GLU A 75 10.20 17.86 -11.85
C GLU A 75 8.85 17.79 -12.56
N SER A 76 8.87 18.12 -13.84
CA SER A 76 7.73 18.04 -14.76
C SER A 76 7.23 16.60 -14.91
N HIS A 77 6.37 16.17 -14.00
CA HIS A 77 5.46 15.06 -14.25
C HIS A 77 4.38 15.56 -15.20
N LEU A 78 4.59 15.36 -16.51
CA LEU A 78 3.55 15.58 -17.50
C LEU A 78 2.37 14.65 -17.18
N PRO A 79 1.16 15.18 -16.93
CA PRO A 79 -0.04 14.36 -16.97
C PRO A 79 -0.13 13.70 -18.35
N ALA A 80 -0.56 12.44 -18.40
CA ALA A 80 -0.80 11.75 -19.66
C ALA A 80 -1.65 12.65 -20.58
N SER A 81 -1.09 13.07 -21.71
CA SER A 81 -1.78 13.96 -22.64
C SER A 81 -2.92 13.19 -23.32
N PRO A 82 -4.13 13.77 -23.48
CA PRO A 82 -5.16 13.17 -24.31
C PRO A 82 -4.69 13.24 -25.77
N GLY A 83 -4.77 12.12 -26.49
CA GLY A 83 -4.49 12.08 -27.92
C GLY A 83 -5.32 13.11 -28.67
N CYS A 84 -4.66 13.92 -29.51
CA CYS A 84 -5.29 14.87 -30.41
C CYS A 84 -6.27 14.16 -31.35
N CYS A 85 -7.55 14.50 -31.25
CA CYS A 85 -8.47 14.42 -32.37
C CYS A 85 -8.93 15.85 -32.68
N SER A 86 -8.39 16.39 -33.77
CA SER A 86 -8.89 17.59 -34.42
C SER A 86 -10.26 17.28 -35.00
N ASP A 87 -11.31 18.02 -34.64
CA ASP A 87 -12.13 18.72 -35.64
C ASP A 87 -13.06 19.77 -35.02
N ALA A 88 -13.46 20.71 -35.87
CA ALA A 88 -13.93 22.04 -35.59
C ALA A 88 -15.33 22.20 -34.91
N GLY A 89 -15.40 23.20 -34.02
CA GLY A 89 -16.43 24.25 -33.97
C GLY A 89 -17.83 23.93 -33.44
N HIS A 90 -18.22 24.55 -32.31
CA HIS A 90 -19.28 25.58 -32.22
C HIS A 90 -19.57 25.92 -30.74
N HIS A 91 -19.60 27.22 -30.43
CA HIS A 91 -19.98 27.79 -29.14
C HIS A 91 -21.48 27.58 -28.84
N VAL A 92 -21.82 27.04 -27.67
CA VAL A 92 -23.01 27.47 -26.89
C VAL A 92 -22.69 27.36 -25.40
N SER A 93 -22.85 28.47 -24.70
CA SER A 93 -22.71 28.64 -23.25
C SER A 93 -23.89 27.99 -22.53
N HIS A 94 -23.65 27.02 -21.64
CA HIS A 94 -24.63 26.64 -20.61
C HIS A 94 -23.93 26.25 -19.31
N SER A 95 -24.37 26.90 -18.23
CA SER A 95 -24.05 26.59 -16.85
C SER A 95 -24.29 25.10 -16.54
N GLY A 96 -23.25 24.43 -16.05
CA GLY A 96 -23.30 23.03 -15.65
C GLY A 96 -22.10 22.69 -14.78
N SER A 97 -22.38 22.07 -13.63
CA SER A 97 -21.46 21.51 -12.65
C SER A 97 -20.09 21.09 -13.21
N ASN A 98 -19.02 21.71 -12.70
CA ASN A 98 -17.64 21.26 -12.92
C ASN A 98 -17.40 19.92 -12.20
N LEU A 99 -17.93 18.82 -12.74
CA LEU A 99 -17.27 17.52 -12.61
C LEU A 99 -16.05 17.56 -13.53
N LYS A 100 -14.94 18.12 -13.04
CA LYS A 100 -13.64 17.93 -13.68
C LYS A 100 -13.33 16.44 -13.62
N SER A 101 -13.11 15.83 -14.78
CA SER A 101 -12.81 14.40 -14.92
C SER A 101 -11.65 14.00 -14.00
N LYS A 102 -11.88 12.95 -13.22
CA LYS A 102 -10.99 12.39 -12.18
C LYS A 102 -9.79 11.62 -12.79
N GLU A 103 -9.34 12.03 -13.98
CA GLU A 103 -8.53 11.19 -14.88
C GLU A 103 -7.03 11.47 -14.76
N ASN A 104 -6.62 12.66 -14.28
CA ASN A 104 -5.21 13.10 -14.25
C ASN A 104 -4.54 13.06 -12.88
N THR A 105 -5.04 12.26 -11.93
CA THR A 105 -4.43 12.14 -10.61
C THR A 105 -3.43 10.99 -10.50
N ARG A 106 -3.31 10.08 -11.47
CA ARG A 106 -2.44 8.90 -11.31
C ARG A 106 -0.98 9.23 -11.60
N VAL A 107 -0.08 8.83 -10.71
CA VAL A 107 1.37 8.84 -10.94
C VAL A 107 1.77 7.45 -11.40
N ILE A 108 2.37 7.36 -12.59
CA ILE A 108 2.73 6.11 -13.25
C ILE A 108 4.24 5.99 -13.47
N CYS A 109 4.77 4.77 -13.40
CA CYS A 109 6.15 4.49 -13.78
C CYS A 109 6.35 4.77 -15.28
N LYS A 110 7.40 5.52 -15.62
CA LYS A 110 7.69 5.87 -17.02
C LYS A 110 8.05 4.63 -17.85
N ARG A 111 8.74 3.65 -17.25
CA ARG A 111 9.16 2.40 -17.90
C ARG A 111 8.03 1.36 -18.00
N CYS A 112 7.53 0.85 -16.88
CA CYS A 112 6.58 -0.28 -16.88
C CYS A 112 5.10 0.12 -16.87
N LYS A 113 4.79 1.42 -16.76
CA LYS A 113 3.43 1.98 -16.73
C LYS A 113 2.57 1.60 -15.51
N THR A 114 3.12 0.85 -14.55
CA THR A 114 2.46 0.56 -13.28
C THR A 114 2.13 1.86 -12.52
N MET A 115 0.99 1.89 -11.84
CA MET A 115 0.60 2.97 -10.94
C MET A 115 1.49 2.97 -9.69
N LEU A 116 2.14 4.09 -9.41
CA LEU A 116 3.02 4.28 -8.25
C LEU A 116 2.35 5.08 -7.13
N GLY A 117 1.35 5.87 -7.48
CA GLY A 117 0.85 6.92 -6.59
C GLY A 117 -0.22 7.80 -7.19
N GLU A 118 -0.47 8.91 -6.51
CA GLU A 118 -1.50 9.90 -6.83
C GLU A 118 -0.96 11.34 -6.67
N THR A 119 -1.31 12.23 -7.59
CA THR A 119 -1.11 13.68 -7.46
C THR A 119 -2.19 14.24 -6.56
N VAL A 120 -1.79 14.78 -5.40
CA VAL A 120 -2.69 15.34 -4.38
C VAL A 120 -2.96 16.83 -4.63
N SER A 121 -1.92 17.55 -5.03
CA SER A 121 -1.95 18.96 -5.44
C SER A 121 -1.01 19.17 -6.63
N SER A 122 -0.95 20.39 -7.17
CA SER A 122 -0.01 20.73 -8.26
C SER A 122 1.46 20.45 -7.94
N ASP A 123 1.81 20.44 -6.65
CA ASP A 123 3.18 20.31 -6.15
C ASP A 123 3.37 19.15 -5.17
N THR A 124 2.35 18.30 -4.95
CA THR A 124 2.42 17.19 -3.99
C THR A 124 2.04 15.87 -4.65
N ILE A 125 2.94 14.89 -4.53
CA ILE A 125 2.75 13.53 -4.98
C ILE A 125 2.69 12.59 -3.77
N LYS A 126 1.67 11.74 -3.75
CA LYS A 126 1.51 10.60 -2.86
C LYS A 126 2.07 9.35 -3.54
N TYR A 127 3.02 8.67 -2.94
CA TYR A 127 3.51 7.36 -3.39
C TYR A 127 3.02 6.27 -2.44
N TYR A 128 2.52 5.15 -2.96
CA TYR A 128 2.14 4.00 -2.13
C TYR A 128 3.38 3.22 -1.70
N VAL A 129 3.45 2.86 -0.42
CA VAL A 129 4.59 2.08 0.13
C VAL A 129 4.78 0.73 -0.57
N THR A 130 3.70 0.19 -1.12
CA THR A 130 3.73 -1.08 -1.85
C THR A 130 4.25 -0.95 -3.27
N GLU A 131 4.37 0.26 -3.84
CA GLU A 131 4.71 0.42 -5.26
C GLU A 131 6.11 1.01 -5.49
N VAL A 132 6.73 1.55 -4.44
CA VAL A 132 8.06 2.14 -4.51
C VAL A 132 8.99 1.63 -3.42
N ILE A 133 10.29 1.61 -3.72
CA ILE A 133 11.35 1.30 -2.77
C ILE A 133 12.18 2.57 -2.57
N ILE A 134 12.33 3.02 -1.32
CA ILE A 134 13.18 4.16 -0.98
C ILE A 134 14.48 3.64 -0.37
N GLN A 135 15.61 3.90 -1.02
CA GLN A 135 16.93 3.49 -0.53
C GLN A 135 17.89 4.67 -0.41
N PRO A 136 18.84 4.65 0.54
CA PRO A 136 19.94 5.61 0.55
C PRO A 136 20.72 5.56 -0.77
N ALA A 137 21.15 6.72 -1.29
CA ALA A 137 21.87 6.80 -2.56
C ALA A 137 23.21 6.04 -2.58
N GLU A 138 23.78 5.80 -1.39
CA GLU A 138 25.03 5.04 -1.19
C GLU A 138 24.82 3.51 -1.20
N GLY A 139 23.56 3.04 -1.16
CA GLY A 139 23.21 1.62 -1.07
C GLY A 139 23.06 0.94 -2.43
N SER A 140 23.28 -0.37 -2.46
CA SER A 140 22.98 -1.20 -3.63
C SER A 140 21.51 -1.60 -3.69
N PHE A 141 20.85 -1.36 -4.82
CA PHE A 141 19.49 -1.84 -5.06
C PHE A 141 19.49 -3.36 -5.27
N SER A 142 18.84 -4.08 -4.34
CA SER A 142 18.51 -5.49 -4.49
C SER A 142 16.98 -5.62 -4.56
N PRO A 143 16.40 -5.92 -5.74
CA PRO A 143 14.97 -6.14 -5.84
C PRO A 143 14.62 -7.47 -5.16
N ILE A 144 13.60 -7.46 -4.31
CA ILE A 144 12.94 -8.67 -3.82
C ILE A 144 11.71 -8.98 -4.70
N PRO A 145 11.29 -10.25 -4.81
CA PRO A 145 10.08 -10.63 -5.52
C PRO A 145 8.86 -9.81 -5.10
N ARG A 146 7.98 -9.53 -6.06
CA ARG A 146 6.81 -8.66 -5.90
C ARG A 146 5.86 -9.12 -4.79
N SER A 147 5.50 -10.39 -4.77
CA SER A 147 4.65 -10.99 -3.73
C SER A 147 5.26 -10.83 -2.34
N GLN A 148 6.55 -11.17 -2.20
CA GLN A 148 7.29 -11.04 -0.94
C GLN A 148 7.37 -9.58 -0.48
N PHE A 149 7.54 -8.64 -1.42
CA PHE A 149 7.52 -7.21 -1.11
C PHE A 149 6.16 -6.76 -0.55
N VAL A 150 5.06 -7.14 -1.22
CA VAL A 150 3.71 -6.78 -0.78
C VAL A 150 3.41 -7.38 0.59
N GLN A 151 3.71 -8.66 0.79
CA GLN A 151 3.58 -9.33 2.10
C GLN A 151 4.32 -8.54 3.18
N ASN A 152 5.61 -8.26 2.97
CA ASN A 152 6.43 -7.56 3.94
C ASN A 152 5.90 -6.17 4.27
N MET A 153 5.53 -5.38 3.25
CA MET A 153 5.00 -4.03 3.45
C MET A 153 3.67 -4.04 4.18
N VAL A 154 2.74 -4.92 3.79
CA VAL A 154 1.43 -5.02 4.45
C VAL A 154 1.60 -5.53 5.88
N ALA A 155 2.40 -6.57 6.11
CA ALA A 155 2.68 -7.08 7.45
C ALA A 155 3.28 -5.98 8.35
N GLN A 156 4.26 -5.22 7.86
CA GLN A 156 4.81 -4.08 8.59
C GLN A 156 3.75 -3.03 8.91
N CYS A 157 2.91 -2.64 7.95
CA CYS A 157 1.80 -1.71 8.22
C CYS A 157 0.86 -2.24 9.32
N LEU A 158 0.46 -3.52 9.27
CA LEU A 158 -0.41 -4.13 10.28
C LEU A 158 0.24 -4.10 11.68
N LEU A 159 1.53 -4.43 11.77
CA LEU A 159 2.28 -4.43 13.01
C LEU A 159 2.43 -3.03 13.61
N GLU A 160 2.90 -2.07 12.81
CA GLU A 160 3.10 -0.69 13.26
C GLU A 160 1.78 -0.07 13.72
N LEU A 161 0.69 -0.27 12.97
CA LEU A 161 -0.62 0.27 13.32
C LEU A 161 -1.22 -0.41 14.53
N SER A 162 -1.07 -1.73 14.67
CA SER A 162 -1.54 -2.42 15.87
C SER A 162 -0.82 -1.95 17.13
N SER A 163 0.49 -1.72 17.04
CA SER A 163 1.27 -1.18 18.15
C SER A 163 0.94 0.27 18.45
N ALA A 164 0.74 1.11 17.43
CA ALA A 164 0.54 2.55 17.61
C ALA A 164 -0.91 2.92 17.99
N LYS A 165 -1.89 2.15 17.50
CA LYS A 165 -3.32 2.46 17.62
C LYS A 165 -4.10 1.44 18.45
N SER A 166 -3.45 0.39 18.95
CA SER A 166 -4.10 -0.72 19.68
C SER A 166 -5.27 -1.36 18.92
N THR A 167 -5.18 -1.37 17.57
CA THR A 167 -6.17 -1.96 16.66
C THR A 167 -5.63 -3.25 16.03
N PHE A 168 -6.47 -4.26 15.92
CA PHE A 168 -6.11 -5.55 15.33
C PHE A 168 -7.00 -5.92 14.15
N ARG A 169 -7.94 -5.06 13.78
CA ARG A 169 -8.88 -5.28 12.68
C ARG A 169 -8.65 -4.22 11.62
N PHE A 170 -8.56 -4.65 10.37
CA PHE A 170 -8.20 -3.79 9.27
C PHE A 170 -9.11 -4.05 8.08
N THR A 171 -9.51 -2.97 7.42
CA THR A 171 -10.25 -3.04 6.16
C THR A 171 -9.31 -2.67 5.03
N ILE A 172 -9.07 -3.58 4.09
CA ILE A 172 -8.24 -3.31 2.92
C ILE A 172 -9.09 -2.76 1.78
N LYS A 173 -8.84 -1.51 1.39
CA LYS A 173 -9.57 -0.79 0.36
C LYS A 173 -8.69 -0.49 -0.84
N GLY A 174 -9.28 -0.54 -2.03
CA GLY A 174 -8.63 -0.06 -3.24
C GLY A 174 -8.65 1.47 -3.36
N ASP A 175 -7.82 1.99 -4.26
CA ASP A 175 -7.87 3.37 -4.79
C ASP A 175 -9.25 3.73 -5.39
N ASN A 176 -10.02 2.72 -5.79
CA ASN A 176 -11.41 2.85 -6.25
C ASN A 176 -12.45 2.99 -5.11
N GLY A 177 -12.01 3.01 -3.84
CA GLY A 177 -12.85 3.11 -2.65
C GLY A 177 -13.58 1.83 -2.24
N LYS A 178 -13.44 0.73 -2.98
CA LYS A 178 -14.09 -0.55 -2.66
C LYS A 178 -13.28 -1.32 -1.62
N THR A 179 -13.97 -1.99 -0.71
CA THR A 179 -13.38 -2.95 0.22
C THR A 179 -13.10 -4.28 -0.48
N TYR A 180 -11.85 -4.73 -0.45
CA TYR A 180 -11.40 -5.98 -1.07
C TYR A 180 -11.38 -7.14 -0.08
N MET A 181 -10.97 -6.88 1.17
CA MET A 181 -10.95 -7.88 2.23
C MET A 181 -10.94 -7.22 3.61
N LEU A 182 -11.37 -8.00 4.59
CA LEU A 182 -11.24 -7.71 6.01
C LEU A 182 -10.08 -8.54 6.55
N ILE A 183 -9.24 -7.97 7.42
CA ILE A 183 -8.10 -8.65 8.04
C ILE A 183 -8.19 -8.49 9.56
N TRP A 184 -8.03 -9.59 10.28
CA TRP A 184 -7.86 -9.60 11.72
C TRP A 184 -6.48 -10.17 12.06
N LEU A 185 -5.61 -9.31 12.59
CA LEU A 185 -4.31 -9.68 13.14
C LEU A 185 -4.49 -10.51 14.40
N LEU A 186 -4.07 -11.78 14.36
CA LEU A 186 -4.12 -12.68 15.52
C LEU A 186 -2.82 -12.67 16.30
N ASN A 187 -1.70 -12.72 15.58
CA ASN A 187 -0.39 -12.85 16.20
C ASN A 187 0.72 -12.28 15.33
N SER A 188 1.76 -11.76 15.97
CA SER A 188 2.93 -11.15 15.37
C SER A 188 4.26 -11.76 15.83
N ASP A 189 4.23 -12.65 16.83
CA ASP A 189 5.43 -13.28 17.41
C ASP A 189 5.74 -14.67 16.83
N THR A 190 5.14 -15.00 15.67
CA THR A 190 5.34 -16.30 15.04
C THR A 190 6.68 -16.32 14.30
N LEU A 191 7.44 -17.39 14.46
CA LEU A 191 8.69 -17.62 13.72
C LEU A 191 8.50 -18.82 12.80
N LEU A 192 8.73 -18.62 11.51
CA LEU A 192 8.86 -19.71 10.55
C LEU A 192 10.32 -20.13 10.49
N VAL A 193 10.55 -21.44 10.64
CA VAL A 193 11.88 -22.05 10.52
C VAL A 193 11.85 -22.96 9.31
N GLU A 194 12.72 -22.69 8.35
CA GLU A 194 12.90 -23.56 7.21
C GLU A 194 13.69 -24.81 7.63
N SER A 195 13.08 -25.99 7.46
CA SER A 195 13.79 -27.25 7.61
C SER A 195 14.43 -27.62 6.29
N LEU A 196 15.75 -27.78 6.28
CA LEU A 196 16.51 -28.23 5.10
C LEU A 196 16.20 -29.70 4.81
N GLY A 197 15.02 -29.97 4.26
CA GLY A 197 14.65 -31.29 3.74
C GLY A 197 15.35 -31.52 2.40
N ASN A 198 16.06 -32.64 2.24
CA ASN A 198 16.73 -33.02 0.99
C ASN A 198 15.76 -32.94 -0.20
N SER A 199 15.78 -31.84 -0.98
CA SER A 199 15.04 -31.73 -2.23
C SER A 199 15.98 -32.04 -3.39
N SER A 200 15.80 -33.22 -3.98
CA SER A 200 16.34 -33.54 -5.30
C SER A 200 15.80 -32.54 -6.31
N SER A 201 16.69 -31.94 -7.07
CA SER A 201 16.41 -30.98 -8.14
C SER A 201 15.42 -31.56 -9.17
N HIS A 202 14.14 -31.21 -9.05
CA HIS A 202 13.19 -31.26 -10.15
C HIS A 202 12.66 -29.85 -10.36
N SER A 203 13.21 -29.20 -11.37
CA SER A 203 12.79 -27.89 -11.87
C SER A 203 11.50 -28.04 -12.66
N ASP A 204 10.37 -28.14 -11.98
CA ASP A 204 9.07 -27.92 -12.60
C ASP A 204 8.78 -26.42 -12.58
N PHE A 205 8.78 -25.83 -13.78
CA PHE A 205 8.54 -24.43 -14.05
C PHE A 205 7.09 -24.06 -13.67
N THR A 206 6.85 -23.80 -12.39
CA THR A 206 5.61 -23.13 -11.95
C THR A 206 5.84 -21.63 -12.01
N LEU A 207 4.91 -20.90 -12.60
CA LEU A 207 4.97 -19.44 -12.84
C LEU A 207 5.20 -18.59 -11.56
N PHE A 208 5.21 -19.23 -10.39
CA PHE A 208 5.25 -18.63 -9.04
C PHE A 208 6.03 -19.48 -8.01
N GLY A 209 6.94 -20.37 -8.43
CA GLY A 209 7.75 -21.20 -7.52
C GLY A 209 8.65 -20.41 -6.54
N ASP A 210 8.86 -19.13 -6.82
CA ASP A 210 9.61 -18.17 -5.99
C ASP A 210 8.82 -17.66 -4.76
N ILE A 211 7.53 -17.98 -4.58
CA ILE A 211 6.77 -17.55 -3.39
C ILE A 211 7.30 -18.23 -2.11
N LEU A 212 7.93 -19.40 -2.23
CA LEU A 212 8.36 -20.23 -1.09
C LEU A 212 9.83 -20.67 -1.17
N THR A 213 10.58 -20.27 -2.20
CA THR A 213 11.99 -20.66 -2.34
C THR A 213 12.91 -19.46 -2.10
N PRO A 214 13.57 -19.38 -0.93
CA PRO A 214 14.57 -18.36 -0.70
C PRO A 214 15.82 -18.65 -1.54
N THR A 215 16.46 -17.57 -1.99
CA THR A 215 17.80 -17.61 -2.57
C THR A 215 18.74 -18.31 -1.59
N SER A 216 19.45 -19.32 -2.08
CA SER A 216 20.35 -20.21 -1.33
C SER A 216 21.16 -19.49 -0.24
N GLY A 217 20.76 -19.70 1.03
CA GLY A 217 21.40 -19.20 2.24
C GLY A 217 21.16 -20.16 3.42
N PRO A 218 21.86 -20.00 4.56
CA PRO A 218 21.72 -20.90 5.71
C PRO A 218 20.27 -20.87 6.24
N ALA A 219 19.77 -22.03 6.69
CA ALA A 219 18.38 -22.26 7.13
C ALA A 219 17.73 -21.01 7.74
N GLY A 220 16.82 -20.40 6.98
CA GLY A 220 16.25 -19.11 7.31
C GLY A 220 15.23 -19.22 8.44
N THR A 221 15.36 -18.36 9.44
CA THR A 221 14.28 -18.07 10.40
C THR A 221 13.67 -16.73 10.00
N TRP A 222 12.36 -16.70 9.84
CA TRP A 222 11.62 -15.52 9.39
C TRP A 222 10.51 -15.18 10.39
N ASN A 223 10.27 -13.88 10.61
CA ASN A 223 9.11 -13.43 11.38
C ASN A 223 7.86 -13.57 10.51
N ALA A 224 6.80 -14.06 11.14
CA ALA A 224 5.54 -14.40 10.52
C ALA A 224 4.40 -13.70 11.26
N VAL A 225 3.43 -13.22 10.50
CA VAL A 225 2.22 -12.57 10.99
C VAL A 225 1.03 -13.47 10.70
N LYS A 226 0.38 -13.93 11.75
CA LYS A 226 -0.82 -14.74 11.64
C LYS A 226 -2.04 -13.84 11.52
N VAL A 227 -2.76 -13.96 10.40
CA VAL A 227 -4.01 -13.22 10.20
C VAL A 227 -5.18 -14.13 9.85
N LEU A 228 -6.36 -13.71 10.27
CA LEU A 228 -7.61 -14.11 9.64
C LEU A 228 -7.96 -13.10 8.56
N TYR A 229 -8.53 -13.56 7.46
CA TYR A 229 -9.06 -12.66 6.45
C TYR A 229 -10.40 -13.14 5.89
N GLN A 230 -11.17 -12.18 5.39
CA GLN A 230 -12.43 -12.43 4.71
C GLN A 230 -12.49 -11.64 3.40
N PRO A 231 -12.52 -12.31 2.23
CA PRO A 231 -12.65 -11.62 0.95
C PRO A 231 -14.02 -10.93 0.81
N CYS A 232 -14.01 -9.68 0.35
CA CYS A 232 -15.19 -8.84 0.11
C CYS A 232 -15.42 -8.51 -1.37
N ILE A 233 -14.61 -9.09 -2.27
CA ILE A 233 -14.77 -8.92 -3.71
C ILE A 233 -16.15 -9.39 -4.18
N GLN A 234 -16.69 -8.74 -5.22
CA GLN A 234 -17.99 -9.07 -5.82
C GLN A 234 -19.16 -9.04 -4.82
N CYS A 235 -19.16 -8.10 -3.88
CA CYS A 235 -20.19 -7.94 -2.84
C CYS A 235 -20.33 -9.14 -1.88
N ARG A 236 -19.33 -10.05 -1.84
CA ARG A 236 -19.27 -11.09 -0.80
C ARG A 236 -19.09 -10.43 0.56
N ASN A 237 -19.68 -11.03 1.60
CA ASN A 237 -19.53 -10.57 2.99
C ASN A 237 -19.89 -9.09 3.18
N LYS A 238 -20.80 -8.55 2.36
CA LYS A 238 -21.14 -7.12 2.37
C LYS A 238 -21.64 -6.65 3.73
N GLU A 239 -22.55 -7.38 4.37
CA GLU A 239 -23.09 -7.02 5.69
C GLU A 239 -21.97 -6.90 6.75
N LEU A 240 -21.00 -7.81 6.71
CA LEU A 240 -19.86 -7.78 7.62
C LEU A 240 -18.91 -6.61 7.29
N ALA A 241 -18.68 -6.33 6.01
CA ALA A 241 -17.87 -5.20 5.58
C ALA A 241 -18.54 -3.86 5.98
N ASP A 242 -19.86 -3.73 5.80
CA ASP A 242 -20.64 -2.57 6.18
C ASP A 242 -20.65 -2.39 7.72
N ALA A 243 -20.68 -3.49 8.48
CA ALA A 243 -20.54 -3.44 9.94
C ALA A 243 -19.15 -2.96 10.38
N TRP A 244 -18.08 -3.45 9.74
CA TRP A 244 -16.70 -3.04 10.03
C TRP A 244 -16.40 -1.60 9.61
N GLU A 245 -17.07 -1.09 8.57
CA GLU A 245 -16.93 0.29 8.11
C GLU A 245 -17.31 1.32 9.19
N ASN A 246 -18.24 0.97 10.08
CA ASN A 246 -18.74 1.82 11.16
C ASN A 246 -18.12 1.48 12.53
N ASP A 247 -17.23 0.48 12.60
CA ASP A 247 -16.59 0.05 13.84
C ASP A 247 -15.31 0.86 14.07
N MET A 248 -15.28 1.70 15.12
CA MET A 248 -14.11 2.50 15.50
C MET A 248 -12.86 1.66 15.81
N GLY A 249 -13.04 0.37 16.14
CA GLY A 249 -11.95 -0.57 16.36
C GLY A 249 -11.30 -1.09 15.08
N VAL A 250 -11.83 -0.74 13.90
CA VAL A 250 -11.34 -1.19 12.59
C VAL A 250 -10.60 -0.06 11.88
N HIS A 251 -9.36 -0.33 11.47
CA HIS A 251 -8.52 0.65 10.79
C HIS A 251 -8.50 0.43 9.25
N PRO A 252 -8.89 1.42 8.43
CA PRO A 252 -8.86 1.29 6.98
C PRO A 252 -7.44 1.48 6.42
N LEU A 253 -7.03 0.59 5.51
CA LEU A 253 -5.79 0.69 4.74
C LEU A 253 -6.12 0.78 3.24
N LYS A 254 -5.64 1.82 2.57
CA LYS A 254 -5.89 2.06 1.14
C LYS A 254 -4.68 1.74 0.28
N PHE A 255 -4.78 0.75 -0.60
CA PHE A 255 -3.72 0.38 -1.55
C PHE A 255 -4.24 0.47 -3.00
N PRO A 256 -3.35 0.42 -4.01
CA PRO A 256 -3.80 0.23 -5.39
C PRO A 256 -4.66 -1.03 -5.51
N SER A 257 -5.71 -0.97 -6.33
CA SER A 257 -6.63 -2.10 -6.55
C SER A 257 -5.91 -3.39 -6.97
N GLU A 258 -4.84 -3.30 -7.77
CA GLU A 258 -4.03 -4.45 -8.18
C GLU A 258 -3.32 -5.11 -6.99
N THR A 259 -2.73 -4.29 -6.10
CA THR A 259 -2.07 -4.74 -4.87
C THR A 259 -3.05 -5.43 -3.91
N CYS A 260 -4.29 -4.92 -3.81
CA CYS A 260 -5.33 -5.57 -3.02
C CYS A 260 -5.67 -6.97 -3.56
N LEU A 261 -5.72 -7.15 -4.88
CA LEU A 261 -5.97 -8.45 -5.49
C LEU A 261 -4.78 -9.40 -5.32
N GLU A 262 -3.56 -8.89 -5.46
CA GLU A 262 -2.33 -9.64 -5.23
C GLU A 262 -2.25 -10.16 -3.80
N LEU A 263 -2.53 -9.31 -2.81
CA LEU A 263 -2.57 -9.71 -1.41
C LEU A 263 -3.61 -10.82 -1.15
N LEU A 264 -4.79 -10.75 -1.80
CA LEU A 264 -5.81 -11.80 -1.72
C LEU A 264 -5.31 -13.13 -2.26
N LEU A 265 -4.57 -13.12 -3.37
CA LEU A 265 -4.00 -14.33 -3.96
C LEU A 265 -2.94 -14.92 -3.04
N VAL A 266 -2.06 -14.08 -2.51
CA VAL A 266 -1.03 -14.44 -1.53
C VAL A 266 -1.67 -15.13 -0.31
N LEU A 267 -2.63 -14.49 0.34
CA LEU A 267 -3.31 -15.05 1.51
C LEU A 267 -4.02 -16.37 1.17
N GLY A 268 -4.66 -16.44 -0.01
CA GLY A 268 -5.32 -17.66 -0.49
C GLY A 268 -4.36 -18.84 -0.68
N LEU A 269 -3.15 -18.57 -1.18
CA LEU A 269 -2.10 -19.58 -1.34
C LEU A 269 -1.57 -20.05 0.02
N SER A 270 -1.31 -19.12 0.95
CA SER A 270 -0.93 -19.47 2.32
C SER A 270 -2.00 -20.34 3.00
N THR A 271 -3.28 -19.97 2.92
CA THR A 271 -4.37 -20.79 3.48
C THR A 271 -4.47 -22.16 2.81
N ALA A 272 -4.25 -22.25 1.49
CA ALA A 272 -4.27 -23.53 0.80
C ALA A 272 -3.14 -24.47 1.23
N SER A 273 -2.01 -23.93 1.71
CA SER A 273 -0.91 -24.74 2.26
C SER A 273 -1.26 -25.42 3.59
N LEU A 274 -2.25 -24.90 4.33
CA LEU A 274 -2.69 -25.47 5.59
C LEU A 274 -3.60 -26.71 5.41
N PRO A 275 -3.59 -27.66 6.36
CA PRO A 275 -4.57 -28.75 6.40
C PRO A 275 -6.01 -28.21 6.38
N PRO A 276 -6.96 -28.86 5.68
CA PRO A 276 -8.34 -28.36 5.54
C PRO A 276 -9.03 -27.99 6.86
N SER A 277 -8.75 -28.73 7.94
CA SER A 277 -9.29 -28.47 9.28
C SER A 277 -8.79 -27.17 9.92
N LEU A 278 -7.68 -26.60 9.44
CA LEU A 278 -7.06 -25.39 9.96
C LEU A 278 -7.28 -24.16 9.07
N ARG A 279 -7.95 -24.32 7.92
CA ARG A 279 -8.17 -23.23 6.95
C ARG A 279 -9.21 -22.21 7.38
N TYR A 280 -10.07 -22.57 8.34
CA TYR A 280 -11.21 -21.75 8.73
C TYR A 280 -11.31 -21.60 10.25
N MET A 281 -11.68 -20.40 10.69
CA MET A 281 -12.09 -20.13 12.06
C MET A 281 -13.25 -19.13 12.05
N ASN A 282 -14.41 -19.52 12.59
CA ASN A 282 -15.61 -18.67 12.67
C ASN A 282 -15.97 -17.97 11.35
N SER A 283 -15.96 -18.73 10.23
CA SER A 283 -16.21 -18.25 8.86
C SER A 283 -15.12 -17.38 8.22
N PHE A 284 -14.05 -17.03 8.94
CA PHE A 284 -12.86 -16.39 8.37
C PHE A 284 -11.86 -17.43 7.87
N GLN A 285 -11.08 -17.08 6.84
CA GLN A 285 -9.96 -17.88 6.36
C GLN A 285 -8.70 -17.57 7.18
N LEU A 286 -7.92 -18.61 7.51
CA LEU A 286 -6.73 -18.49 8.35
C LEU A 286 -5.46 -18.60 7.51
N THR A 287 -4.50 -17.73 7.76
CA THR A 287 -3.17 -17.76 7.14
C THR A 287 -2.09 -17.90 8.20
N ALA A 288 -1.00 -18.56 7.82
CA ALA A 288 0.26 -18.53 8.53
C ALA A 288 1.31 -18.16 7.47
N GLU A 289 1.79 -16.92 7.51
CA GLU A 289 2.92 -16.41 6.71
C GLU A 289 3.89 -15.72 7.62
#